data_AF-A0A848GZV4-F1
#
_entry.id   AF-A0A848GZV4-F1
#
_cell.length_a   1.000
_cell.length_b   1.000
_cell.length_c   1.000
_cell.angle_alpha   90.00
_cell.angle_beta   90.00
_cell.angle_gamma   90.00
#
_symmetry.space_group_name_H-M   'P 1'
#
loop_
_entity.id
_entity.type
_entity.pdbx_description
1 polymer ?
#
loop_
_entity_poly.entity_id
_entity_poly.type
_entity_poly.pdbx_seq_one_letter_code
_entity_poly.pdbx_strand_id
1 'polypeptide(L)'
;MAAVRPAPALKLVGTVAAGAASFATVLHTADSQVLQLRVGDHVDGYAVTAIEPGRLVLDGAAQPLVIEPERTAAAPASPPPSAATPAAPQVEQPNYPEGEAPWDLAPPFRH
;
A
#
# COMPACT_ATOMS: atom_id res chain seq x y z
N MET A 1 1.23 29.79 22.94
CA MET A 1 1.94 28.57 22.51
C MET A 1 0.96 27.73 21.72
N ALA A 2 1.21 27.47 20.43
CA ALA A 2 0.35 26.59 19.65
C ALA A 2 0.75 25.14 19.95
N ALA A 3 -0.10 24.39 20.63
CA ALA A 3 0.09 22.96 20.78
C ALA A 3 -0.18 22.29 19.43
N VAL A 4 0.89 21.86 18.74
CA VAL A 4 0.76 20.91 17.63
C VAL A 4 0.23 19.62 18.24
N ARG A 5 -1.09 19.42 18.17
CA ARG A 5 -1.68 18.11 18.50
C ARG A 5 -1.07 17.09 17.52
N PRO A 6 -0.58 15.94 18.00
CA PRO A 6 -0.16 14.87 17.11
C PRO A 6 -1.34 14.51 16.19
N ALA A 7 -1.06 14.18 14.93
CA ALA A 7 -2.09 13.59 14.07
C ALA A 7 -2.55 12.28 14.71
N PRO A 8 -3.87 11.97 14.71
CA PRO A 8 -4.38 10.79 15.37
C PRO A 8 -3.76 9.54 14.75
N ALA A 9 -3.43 8.56 15.60
CA ALA A 9 -2.76 7.33 15.22
C ALA A 9 -3.72 6.33 14.53
N LEU A 10 -4.46 6.79 13.51
CA LEU A 10 -5.55 6.06 12.86
C LEU A 10 -5.23 5.77 11.39
N LYS A 11 -5.31 4.48 11.02
CA LYS A 11 -5.19 4.03 9.63
C LYS A 11 -6.53 3.43 9.17
N LEU A 12 -7.11 3.96 8.10
CA LEU A 12 -8.36 3.44 7.55
C LEU A 12 -8.09 2.09 6.86
N VAL A 13 -8.72 1.03 7.37
CA VAL A 13 -8.62 -0.34 6.83
C VAL A 13 -9.69 -0.57 5.76
N GLY A 14 -10.88 -0.01 5.95
CA GLY A 14 -11.96 -0.06 4.97
C GLY A 14 -13.22 0.68 5.41
N THR A 15 -14.15 0.85 4.48
CA THR A 15 -15.43 1.52 4.68
C THR A 15 -16.55 0.68 4.08
N VAL A 16 -17.64 0.50 4.80
CA VAL A 16 -18.88 -0.07 4.28
C VAL A 16 -19.90 1.06 4.21
N ALA A 17 -20.26 1.46 2.99
CA ALA A 17 -21.30 2.46 2.74
C ALA A 17 -22.63 1.74 2.44
N ALA A 18 -23.50 1.70 3.45
CA ALA A 18 -24.78 0.97 3.43
C ALA A 18 -25.93 1.84 3.98
N GLY A 19 -25.93 3.13 3.63
CA GLY A 19 -26.89 4.11 4.13
C GLY A 19 -26.85 4.22 5.66
N ALA A 20 -27.96 3.94 6.33
CA ALA A 20 -28.06 3.96 7.79
C ALA A 20 -27.16 2.92 8.50
N ALA A 21 -26.71 1.88 7.79
CA ALA A 21 -25.79 0.86 8.31
C ALA A 21 -24.32 1.12 7.94
N SER A 22 -23.95 2.37 7.55
CA SER A 22 -22.58 2.68 7.17
C SER A 22 -21.62 2.68 8.36
N PHE A 23 -20.44 2.09 8.16
CA PHE A 23 -19.37 2.05 9.17
C PHE A 23 -17.99 2.06 8.53
N ALA A 24 -16.99 2.54 9.28
CA ALA A 24 -15.60 2.53 8.88
C ALA A 24 -14.79 1.65 9.85
N THR A 25 -13.92 0.81 9.31
CA THR A 25 -13.01 -0.01 10.10
C THR A 25 -11.65 0.67 10.09
N VAL A 26 -11.16 1.08 11.25
CA VAL A 26 -9.85 1.73 11.41
C VAL A 26 -8.94 0.90 12.31
N LEU A 27 -7.64 0.92 12.03
CA LEU A 27 -6.61 0.43 12.92
C LEU A 27 -6.06 1.62 13.71
N HIS A 28 -6.24 1.60 15.04
CA HIS A 28 -5.52 2.49 15.93
C HIS A 28 -4.10 1.96 16.10
N THR A 29 -3.13 2.60 15.47
CA THR A 29 -1.74 2.12 15.39
C THR A 29 -0.96 2.31 16.70
N ALA A 30 -1.42 3.18 17.60
CA ALA A 30 -0.85 3.33 18.94
C ALA A 30 -1.12 2.09 19.82
N ASP A 31 -2.37 1.61 19.86
CA ASP A 31 -2.78 0.44 20.64
C ASP A 31 -2.80 -0.87 19.84
N SER A 32 -2.55 -0.81 18.52
CA SER A 32 -2.73 -1.91 17.57
C SER A 32 -4.13 -2.54 17.57
N GLN A 33 -5.17 -1.73 17.84
CA GLN A 33 -6.55 -2.17 17.95
C GLN A 33 -7.36 -1.84 16.69
N VAL A 34 -8.21 -2.78 16.25
CA VAL A 34 -9.17 -2.54 15.16
C VAL A 34 -10.49 -2.05 15.75
N LEU A 35 -10.91 -0.86 15.36
CA LEU A 35 -12.14 -0.20 15.81
C LEU A 35 -13.13 -0.07 14.66
N GLN A 36 -14.43 -0.25 14.94
CA GLN A 36 -15.51 -0.04 13.98
C GLN A 36 -16.28 1.23 14.35
N LEU A 37 -16.06 2.29 13.58
CA LEU A 37 -16.64 3.60 13.78
C LEU A 37 -17.92 3.80 12.96
N ARG A 38 -18.84 4.61 13.46
CA ARG A 38 -20.11 5.00 12.80
C ARG A 38 -20.26 6.51 12.83
N VAL A 39 -21.13 7.08 11.99
CA VAL A 39 -21.46 8.51 12.05
C VAL A 39 -22.01 8.86 13.45
N GLY A 40 -21.46 9.90 14.07
CA GLY A 40 -21.71 10.31 15.45
C GLY A 40 -20.80 9.67 16.51
N ASP A 41 -20.00 8.65 16.15
CA ASP A 41 -19.00 8.05 17.04
C ASP A 41 -17.79 8.99 17.26
N HIS A 42 -17.01 8.76 18.32
CA HIS A 42 -15.92 9.66 18.72
C HIS A 42 -14.62 8.88 18.98
N VAL A 43 -13.53 9.29 18.32
CA VAL A 43 -12.21 8.66 18.40
C VAL A 43 -11.12 9.72 18.50
N ASP A 44 -10.18 9.56 19.44
CA ASP A 44 -9.03 10.47 19.66
C ASP A 44 -9.39 11.98 19.78
N GLY A 45 -10.61 12.29 20.24
CA GLY A 45 -11.12 13.67 20.34
C GLY A 45 -11.67 14.26 19.03
N TYR A 46 -11.90 13.42 18.01
CA TYR A 46 -12.62 13.72 16.77
C TYR A 46 -13.98 13.02 16.73
N ALA A 47 -14.99 13.67 16.16
CA ALA A 47 -16.32 13.11 15.90
C ALA A 47 -16.43 12.64 14.44
N VAL A 48 -17.02 11.49 14.17
CA VAL A 48 -17.26 11.00 12.81
C VAL A 48 -18.45 11.71 12.20
N THR A 49 -18.23 12.53 11.17
CA THR A 49 -19.29 13.31 10.51
C THR A 49 -19.81 12.68 9.23
N ALA A 50 -18.95 11.99 8.47
CA ALA A 50 -19.37 11.25 7.28
C ALA A 50 -18.51 10.00 7.05
N ILE A 51 -19.11 8.99 6.42
CA ILE A 51 -18.46 7.76 5.97
C ILE A 51 -18.80 7.60 4.50
N GLU A 52 -17.81 7.76 3.63
CA GLU A 52 -17.93 7.66 2.18
C GLU A 52 -17.20 6.40 1.67
N PRO A 53 -17.45 5.96 0.43
CA PRO A 53 -16.70 4.85 -0.17
C PRO A 53 -15.21 5.17 -0.27
N GLY A 54 -14.41 4.56 0.60
CA GLY A 54 -12.97 4.78 0.69
C GLY A 54 -12.57 6.08 1.39
N ARG A 55 -13.44 6.73 2.17
CA ARG A 55 -13.06 7.89 3.00
C ARG A 55 -13.81 7.93 4.32
N LEU A 56 -13.11 8.34 5.38
CA LEU A 56 -13.67 8.65 6.69
C LEU A 56 -13.47 10.14 6.97
N VAL A 57 -14.57 10.87 7.18
CA VAL A 57 -14.54 12.30 7.52
C VAL A 57 -14.75 12.44 9.02
N LEU A 58 -13.77 13.08 9.65
CA LEU A 58 -13.71 13.37 11.08
C LEU A 58 -13.76 14.88 11.27
N ASP A 59 -14.59 15.36 12.19
CA ASP A 59 -14.55 16.74 12.65
C ASP A 59 -13.85 16.81 14.00
N GLY A 60 -12.85 17.69 14.11
CA GLY A 60 -12.06 17.87 15.33
C GLY A 60 -12.06 19.34 15.74
N ALA A 61 -11.93 19.60 17.04
CA ALA A 61 -12.06 20.93 17.65
C ALA A 61 -11.12 22.04 17.11
N ALA A 62 -10.21 21.73 16.18
CA ALA A 62 -9.33 22.68 15.50
C ALA A 62 -9.52 22.71 13.97
N GLN A 63 -9.84 21.58 13.34
CA GLN A 63 -10.00 21.43 11.89
C GLN A 63 -10.58 20.05 11.55
N PRO A 64 -11.36 19.92 10.45
CA PRO A 64 -11.78 18.63 9.94
C PRO A 64 -10.57 17.84 9.38
N LEU A 65 -10.62 16.52 9.53
CA LEU A 65 -9.61 15.57 9.08
C LEU A 65 -10.28 14.52 8.18
N VAL A 66 -9.72 14.28 7.01
CA VAL A 66 -10.15 13.20 6.12
C VAL A 66 -9.10 12.10 6.16
N ILE A 67 -9.51 10.88 6.52
CA ILE A 67 -8.67 9.69 6.45
C ILE A 67 -9.10 8.89 5.22
N GLU A 68 -8.18 8.72 4.27
CA GLU A 68 -8.32 7.81 3.14
C GLU A 68 -7.61 6.48 3.49
N PRO A 69 -8.00 5.33 2.93
CA PRO A 69 -7.20 4.13 3.07
C PRO A 69 -5.84 4.43 2.44
N GLU A 70 -4.79 4.10 3.17
CA GLU A 70 -3.44 4.16 2.63
C GLU A 70 -3.38 3.21 1.44
N ARG A 71 -3.57 3.73 0.22
CA ARG A 71 -2.99 3.07 -0.94
C ARG A 71 -1.51 2.96 -0.61
N THR A 72 -0.97 1.75 -0.71
CA THR A 72 0.45 1.55 -0.89
C THR A 72 0.85 2.18 -2.23
N ALA A 73 0.91 3.52 -2.26
CA ALA A 73 1.90 4.18 -3.07
C ALA A 73 3.22 3.57 -2.61
N ALA A 74 3.86 2.80 -3.49
CA ALA A 74 5.29 2.59 -3.34
C ALA A 74 5.87 3.99 -3.12
N ALA A 75 6.48 4.20 -1.95
CA ALA A 75 7.11 5.47 -1.67
C ALA A 75 8.01 5.83 -2.85
N PRO A 76 8.13 7.12 -3.25
CA PRO A 76 9.25 7.48 -4.10
C PRO A 76 10.48 7.00 -3.34
N ALA A 77 11.12 5.95 -3.85
CA ALA A 77 12.25 5.35 -3.18
C ALA A 77 13.28 6.45 -3.07
N SER A 78 13.55 6.93 -1.85
CA SER A 78 14.71 7.77 -1.60
C SER A 78 15.87 7.04 -2.26
N PRO A 79 16.53 7.63 -3.27
CA PRO A 79 17.59 6.92 -3.97
C PRO A 79 18.57 6.45 -2.89
N PRO A 80 18.92 5.15 -2.86
CA PRO A 80 19.85 4.66 -1.86
C PRO A 80 21.10 5.54 -1.92
N PRO A 81 21.65 5.98 -0.78
CA PRO A 81 22.86 6.81 -0.78
C PRO A 81 23.90 6.08 -1.61
N SER A 82 24.49 6.74 -2.61
CA SER A 82 25.25 6.11 -3.69
C SER A 82 26.26 5.08 -3.17
N ALA A 83 25.83 3.83 -3.12
CA ALA A 83 26.70 2.70 -2.92
C ALA A 83 27.51 2.61 -4.20
N ALA A 84 28.79 2.99 -4.14
CA ALA A 84 29.72 2.83 -5.23
C ALA A 84 29.68 1.35 -5.64
N THR A 85 29.13 1.07 -6.82
CA THR A 85 28.88 -0.28 -7.31
C THR A 85 30.15 -1.12 -7.27
N PRO A 86 30.24 -2.15 -6.39
CA PRO A 86 31.18 -3.23 -6.63
C PRO A 86 30.73 -3.89 -7.93
N ALA A 87 31.63 -4.05 -8.90
CA ALA A 87 31.28 -4.53 -10.24
C ALA A 87 30.40 -5.79 -10.16
N ALA A 88 29.25 -5.76 -10.84
CA ALA A 88 28.38 -6.93 -10.92
C ALA A 88 29.13 -8.09 -11.56
N PRO A 89 29.02 -9.33 -11.04
CA PRO A 89 29.48 -10.50 -11.77
C PRO A 89 28.66 -10.57 -13.06
N GLN A 90 29.33 -10.48 -14.20
CA GLN A 90 28.67 -10.59 -15.49
C GLN A 90 28.01 -11.97 -15.59
N VAL A 91 26.69 -11.98 -15.80
CA VAL A 91 25.99 -13.21 -16.19
C VAL A 91 26.49 -13.55 -17.58
N GLU A 92 27.34 -14.57 -17.66
CA GLU A 92 27.91 -15.08 -18.89
C GLU A 92 26.76 -15.64 -19.75
N GLN A 93 26.34 -14.83 -20.72
CA GLN A 93 25.25 -15.16 -21.62
C GLN A 93 25.77 -16.24 -22.59
N PRO A 94 25.14 -17.43 -22.67
CA PRO A 94 25.65 -18.49 -23.53
C PRO A 94 25.56 -18.05 -24.98
N ASN A 95 26.71 -17.72 -25.56
CA ASN A 95 26.88 -17.37 -26.96
C ASN A 95 26.60 -18.62 -27.80
N TYR A 96 25.36 -18.83 -28.20
CA TYR A 96 25.03 -19.71 -29.31
C TYR A 96 25.61 -19.10 -30.59
N PRO A 97 26.60 -19.74 -31.24
CA PRO A 97 26.99 -19.31 -32.57
C PRO A 97 25.84 -19.61 -33.53
N GLU A 98 25.32 -18.58 -34.21
CA GLU A 98 24.54 -18.78 -35.44
C GLU A 98 25.49 -19.36 -36.49
N GLY A 99 25.55 -20.69 -36.55
CA GLY A 99 26.43 -21.46 -37.41
C GLY A 99 25.69 -22.66 -37.98
N GLU A 100 25.20 -22.49 -39.20
CA GLU A 100 24.79 -23.51 -40.17
C GLU A 100 23.75 -24.56 -39.77
N ALA A 101 22.65 -24.61 -40.53
CA ALA A 101 21.73 -25.74 -40.55
C ALA A 101 22.09 -26.70 -41.70
N PRO A 102 22.71 -27.87 -41.42
CA PRO A 102 22.77 -28.98 -42.35
C PRO A 102 21.47 -29.78 -42.28
N TRP A 103 20.70 -29.68 -43.34
CA TRP A 103 19.54 -30.51 -43.67
C TRP A 103 19.98 -31.92 -44.09
N ASP A 104 20.56 -32.75 -43.21
CA ASP A 104 20.82 -34.14 -43.60
C ASP A 104 20.76 -35.18 -42.47
N LEU A 105 20.38 -36.41 -42.88
CA LEU A 105 20.44 -37.69 -42.15
C LEU A 105 19.43 -37.96 -41.01
N ALA A 106 18.29 -38.52 -41.41
CA ALA A 106 17.53 -39.53 -40.65
C ALA A 106 17.92 -40.96 -41.12
N PRO A 107 17.39 -42.06 -40.53
CA PRO A 107 16.90 -42.30 -39.16
C PRO A 107 17.95 -43.20 -38.45
N PRO A 108 17.79 -44.51 -38.07
CA PRO A 108 16.66 -45.32 -37.54
C PRO A 108 16.43 -45.03 -36.03
N PHE A 109 15.97 -45.91 -35.09
CA PHE A 109 15.64 -47.35 -35.01
C PHE A 109 14.31 -47.58 -34.26
N ARG A 110 13.70 -48.75 -34.52
CA ARG A 110 12.48 -49.26 -33.86
C ARG A 110 12.67 -49.53 -32.35
N HIS A 111 11.58 -49.43 -31.60
CA HIS A 111 11.20 -50.53 -30.71
C HIS A 111 9.68 -50.73 -30.65
#